data_AF-A0ABC9SGL5-F1
#
_entry.id   AF-A0ABC9SGL5-F1
#
_cell.length_a   1.000
_cell.length_b   1.000
_cell.length_c   1.000
_cell.angle_alpha   90.00
_cell.angle_beta   90.00
_cell.angle_gamma   90.00
#
_symmetry.space_group_name_H-M   'P 1'
#
loop_
_entity.id
_entity.type
_entity.pdbx_description
1 polymer ?
#
loop_
_entity_poly.entity_id
_entity_poly.type
_entity_poly.pdbx_seq_one_letter_code
_entity_poly.pdbx_strand_id
1 'polypeptide(L)'
;MCCGTDRAAWNEKGKIGCIHCLKLFRKEYQKHLRPKDFKFSARFLQSFEHLLRFESFSESQKIFELDRIAPPFTYRLRIGRNLSGRIYPTAARTTVGVPTKIFKEFLIHTLNIDPIFLETKGFPTRIPWGEGNLFFGDEDHLRWEVLSPTISELFRQIENSPLEKLEDQSLFDYDPEFGYVTSCPTNAGSGMKVSFKLSMKLWRNRKNTSFKIPDFLEFYPENSSEFAVFYLKNFTFSQKNFFLNLVYYLALQVELAF
;
A
#
# COMPACT_ATOMS: atom_id res chain seq x y z
N MET A 1 11.87 -13.19 -23.53
CA MET A 1 11.00 -12.96 -22.36
C MET A 1 11.24 -14.07 -21.35
N CYS A 2 11.60 -13.76 -20.12
CA CYS A 2 11.60 -14.73 -19.01
C CYS A 2 10.32 -14.47 -18.21
N CYS A 3 9.47 -15.48 -18.09
CA CYS A 3 8.25 -15.39 -17.28
C CYS A 3 7.34 -14.19 -17.62
N GLY A 4 7.27 -13.81 -18.90
CA GLY A 4 6.29 -12.82 -19.38
C GLY A 4 6.67 -11.35 -19.23
N THR A 5 7.86 -11.03 -18.75
CA THR A 5 8.41 -9.67 -18.76
C THR A 5 9.48 -9.54 -19.85
N ASP A 6 9.54 -8.39 -20.51
CA ASP A 6 10.55 -8.09 -21.54
C ASP A 6 11.86 -7.57 -20.92
N ARG A 7 12.93 -7.61 -21.72
CA ARG A 7 14.29 -7.27 -21.27
C ARG A 7 14.47 -5.76 -21.01
N ALA A 8 13.70 -4.90 -21.68
CA ALA A 8 13.78 -3.47 -21.48
C ALA A 8 13.20 -3.09 -20.10
N ALA A 9 12.02 -3.62 -19.78
CA ALA A 9 11.38 -3.44 -18.47
C ALA A 9 12.23 -3.95 -17.31
N TRP A 10 13.01 -5.02 -17.53
CA TRP A 10 14.00 -5.50 -16.55
C TRP A 10 15.12 -4.50 -16.33
N ASN A 11 15.79 -4.10 -17.41
CA ASN A 11 16.97 -3.26 -17.31
C ASN A 11 16.65 -1.86 -16.77
N GLU A 12 15.49 -1.31 -17.16
CA GLU A 12 15.09 0.05 -16.81
C GLU A 12 14.42 0.14 -15.44
N LYS A 13 13.58 -0.83 -15.07
CA LYS A 13 12.70 -0.74 -13.89
C LYS A 13 12.91 -1.86 -12.88
N GLY A 14 13.80 -2.80 -13.17
CA GLY A 14 14.02 -3.99 -12.35
C GLY A 14 12.80 -4.89 -12.24
N LYS A 15 11.81 -4.79 -13.16
CA LYS A 15 10.60 -5.63 -13.06
C LYS A 15 10.96 -7.11 -13.22
N ILE A 16 10.20 -8.01 -12.62
CA ILE A 16 10.39 -9.47 -12.77
C ILE A 16 9.05 -10.18 -12.98
N GLY A 17 9.11 -11.35 -13.62
CA GLY A 17 7.91 -12.16 -13.90
C GLY A 17 7.64 -13.28 -12.89
N CYS A 18 8.58 -13.58 -11.99
CA CYS A 18 8.41 -14.52 -10.87
C CYS A 18 9.62 -14.40 -9.92
N ILE A 19 9.55 -15.01 -8.73
CA ILE A 19 10.67 -14.99 -7.77
C ILE A 19 11.96 -15.62 -8.32
N HIS A 20 11.87 -16.63 -9.19
CA HIS A 20 13.05 -17.30 -9.74
C HIS A 20 13.90 -16.37 -10.63
N CYS A 21 13.27 -15.35 -11.23
CA CYS A 21 13.98 -14.32 -11.98
C CYS A 21 14.97 -13.52 -11.11
N LEU A 22 14.77 -13.46 -9.78
CA LEU A 22 15.72 -12.81 -8.87
C LEU A 22 17.11 -13.43 -8.93
N LYS A 23 17.25 -14.72 -9.25
CA LYS A 23 18.56 -15.36 -9.40
C LYS A 23 19.39 -14.74 -10.53
N LEU A 24 18.73 -14.21 -11.56
CA LEU A 24 19.36 -13.62 -12.73
C LEU A 24 19.49 -12.10 -12.61
N PHE A 25 18.50 -11.44 -11.99
CA PHE A 25 18.35 -9.98 -12.00
C PHE A 25 18.36 -9.37 -10.59
N ARG A 26 19.00 -10.03 -9.62
CA ARG A 26 19.01 -9.59 -8.22
C ARG A 26 19.47 -8.14 -8.07
N LYS A 27 20.55 -7.78 -8.79
CA LYS A 27 21.17 -6.46 -8.70
C LYS A 27 20.25 -5.37 -9.27
N GLU A 28 19.64 -5.62 -10.42
CA GLU A 28 18.70 -4.72 -11.08
C GLU A 28 17.44 -4.52 -10.21
N TYR A 29 16.93 -5.61 -9.63
CA TYR A 29 15.80 -5.55 -8.71
C TYR A 29 16.13 -4.73 -7.46
N GLN A 30 17.26 -5.02 -6.82
CA GLN A 30 17.72 -4.36 -5.59
C GLN A 30 17.91 -2.85 -5.77
N LYS A 31 18.44 -2.40 -6.91
CA LYS A 31 18.63 -0.97 -7.21
C LYS A 31 17.33 -0.16 -7.19
N HIS A 32 16.19 -0.80 -7.37
CA HIS A 32 14.87 -0.17 -7.44
C HIS A 32 14.00 -0.45 -6.20
N LEU A 33 14.54 -1.13 -5.18
CA LEU A 33 13.84 -1.32 -3.91
C LEU A 33 13.65 0.02 -3.20
N ARG A 34 12.49 0.18 -2.57
CA ARG A 34 12.24 1.31 -1.69
C ARG A 34 12.78 1.04 -0.27
N PRO A 35 13.31 2.05 0.43
CA PRO A 35 13.70 1.90 1.83
C PRO A 35 12.56 1.36 2.69
N LYS A 36 12.91 0.53 3.68
CA LYS A 36 11.94 -0.03 4.64
C LYS A 36 11.66 0.93 5.81
N ASP A 37 12.62 1.80 6.13
CA ASP A 37 12.55 2.66 7.32
C ASP A 37 11.97 4.04 6.99
N PHE A 38 10.68 4.19 7.23
CA PHE A 38 10.02 5.48 7.30
C PHE A 38 10.11 6.03 8.74
N LYS A 39 10.68 7.23 8.87
CA LYS A 39 10.70 7.99 10.12
C LYS A 39 10.25 9.42 9.84
N PHE A 40 9.30 9.91 10.62
CA PHE A 40 8.85 11.30 10.54
C PHE A 40 8.77 11.90 11.93
N SER A 41 9.43 13.04 12.11
CA SER A 41 9.41 13.77 13.36
C SER A 41 9.47 15.29 13.15
N ALA A 42 8.89 16.03 14.09
CA ALA A 42 9.00 17.47 14.23
C ALA A 42 10.44 17.96 14.19
N ARG A 43 11.41 17.16 14.65
CA ARG A 43 12.84 17.51 14.61
C ARG A 43 13.39 17.73 13.19
N PHE A 44 12.72 17.20 12.17
CA PHE A 44 13.08 17.41 10.76
C PHE A 44 12.44 18.67 10.17
N LEU A 45 11.65 19.40 10.94
CA LEU A 45 10.91 20.59 10.52
C LEU A 45 11.30 21.79 11.38
N GLN A 46 11.55 22.94 10.75
CA GLN A 46 11.80 24.18 11.49
C GLN A 46 10.48 24.68 12.10
N SER A 47 10.30 24.45 13.40
CA SER A 47 9.35 25.10 14.31
C SER A 47 7.84 24.91 14.04
N PHE A 48 7.25 23.89 14.69
CA PHE A 48 5.81 23.85 15.02
C PHE A 48 5.64 23.30 16.45
N GLU A 49 5.44 24.16 17.45
CA GLU A 49 5.18 23.75 18.85
C GLU A 49 4.00 22.77 18.97
N HIS A 50 2.98 22.95 18.12
CA HIS A 50 1.82 22.05 18.03
C HIS A 50 2.21 20.61 17.68
N LEU A 51 3.16 20.42 16.75
CA LEU A 51 3.61 19.10 16.35
C LEU A 51 4.43 18.43 17.46
N LEU A 52 5.31 19.17 18.15
CA LEU A 52 6.06 18.65 19.31
C LEU A 52 5.12 18.19 20.43
N ARG A 53 4.07 18.97 20.71
CA ARG A 53 3.04 18.58 21.68
C ARG A 53 2.32 17.32 21.22
N PHE A 54 1.90 17.25 19.96
CA PHE A 54 1.22 16.07 19.42
C PHE A 54 2.12 14.83 19.47
N GLU A 55 3.42 14.95 19.19
CA GLU A 55 4.36 13.83 19.26
C GLU A 55 4.43 13.17 20.64
N SER A 56 4.25 13.96 21.70
CA SER A 56 4.27 13.51 23.10
C SER A 56 3.04 12.69 23.51
N PHE A 57 1.97 12.72 22.71
CA PHE A 57 0.74 11.98 23.00
C PHE A 57 0.94 10.47 22.83
N SER A 58 0.17 9.69 23.60
CA SER A 58 0.02 8.26 23.35
C SER A 58 -0.61 8.01 21.98
N GLU A 59 -0.46 6.79 21.47
CA GLU A 59 -1.08 6.42 20.18
C GLU A 59 -2.61 6.62 20.19
N SER A 60 -3.29 6.23 21.27
CA SER A 60 -4.74 6.42 21.42
C SER A 60 -5.14 7.90 21.44
N GLN A 61 -4.36 8.76 22.11
CA GLN A 61 -4.58 10.21 22.12
C GLN A 61 -4.38 10.82 20.73
N LYS A 62 -3.37 10.36 19.98
CA LYS A 62 -3.13 10.82 18.59
C LYS A 62 -4.29 10.46 17.67
N ILE A 63 -4.78 9.22 17.76
CA ILE A 63 -5.94 8.77 16.97
C ILE A 63 -7.17 9.59 17.32
N PHE A 64 -7.46 9.76 18.62
CA PHE A 64 -8.59 10.58 19.08
C PHE A 64 -8.52 12.02 18.57
N GLU A 65 -7.34 12.65 18.65
CA GLU A 65 -7.16 14.03 18.21
C GLU A 65 -7.29 14.19 16.70
N LEU A 66 -6.76 13.25 15.91
CA LEU A 66 -6.91 13.26 14.45
C LEU A 66 -8.36 13.08 14.03
N ASP A 67 -9.08 12.17 14.66
CA ASP A 67 -10.50 11.96 14.37
C ASP A 67 -11.34 13.17 14.81
N ARG A 68 -10.98 13.84 15.90
CA ARG A 68 -11.62 15.09 16.37
C ARG A 68 -11.41 16.25 15.39
N ILE A 69 -10.20 16.38 14.82
CA ILE A 69 -9.89 17.39 13.80
C ILE A 69 -10.58 17.06 12.47
N ALA A 70 -10.84 15.76 12.21
CA ALA A 70 -11.50 15.26 11.01
C ALA A 70 -10.87 15.84 9.72
N PRO A 71 -9.55 15.64 9.51
CA PRO A 71 -8.89 16.16 8.33
C PRO A 71 -9.58 15.59 7.07
N PRO A 72 -9.62 16.35 5.96
CA PRO A 72 -10.38 15.98 4.76
C PRO A 72 -9.63 14.94 3.91
N PHE A 73 -9.18 13.87 4.55
CA PHE A 73 -8.46 12.76 3.96
C PHE A 73 -9.36 11.52 3.92
N THR A 74 -9.31 10.80 2.80
CA THR A 74 -9.74 9.40 2.76
C THR A 74 -8.50 8.52 2.84
N TYR A 75 -8.41 7.71 3.88
CA TYR A 75 -7.28 6.80 4.09
C TYR A 75 -7.52 5.47 3.37
N ARG A 76 -6.42 4.88 2.90
CA ARG A 76 -6.44 3.60 2.19
C ARG A 76 -5.19 2.82 2.51
N LEU A 77 -5.34 1.59 3.00
CA LEU A 77 -4.25 0.62 3.09
C LEU A 77 -4.40 -0.43 1.99
N ARG A 78 -3.29 -0.78 1.35
CA ARG A 78 -3.19 -1.84 0.34
C ARG A 78 -2.08 -2.81 0.70
N ILE A 79 -2.27 -4.09 0.41
CA ILE A 79 -1.25 -5.13 0.59
C ILE A 79 -1.21 -5.99 -0.68
N GLY A 80 -0.08 -6.01 -1.37
CA GLY A 80 0.15 -6.84 -2.56
C GLY A 80 0.85 -8.15 -2.21
N ARG A 81 0.41 -9.27 -2.82
CA ARG A 81 0.99 -10.60 -2.66
C ARG A 81 1.00 -11.39 -3.96
N ASN A 82 2.06 -12.17 -4.15
CA ASN A 82 2.17 -13.14 -5.22
C ASN A 82 2.32 -14.55 -4.66
N LEU A 83 1.54 -15.50 -5.20
CA LEU A 83 1.57 -16.89 -4.78
C LEU A 83 2.94 -17.53 -5.03
N SER A 84 3.38 -18.34 -4.07
CA SER A 84 4.70 -18.96 -4.08
C SER A 84 4.97 -19.76 -5.36
N GLY A 85 6.10 -19.47 -6.00
CA GLY A 85 6.60 -20.19 -7.18
C GLY A 85 5.80 -19.98 -8.47
N ARG A 86 4.89 -18.98 -8.51
CA ARG A 86 4.03 -18.72 -9.69
C ARG A 86 4.56 -17.57 -10.55
N ILE A 87 4.10 -17.53 -11.80
CA ILE A 87 4.38 -16.43 -12.72
C ILE A 87 3.44 -15.29 -12.38
N TYR A 88 3.96 -14.08 -12.18
CA TYR A 88 3.17 -12.91 -11.82
C TYR A 88 2.25 -12.47 -12.97
N PRO A 89 1.09 -11.87 -12.66
CA PRO A 89 0.22 -11.32 -13.68
C PRO A 89 0.92 -10.16 -14.41
N THR A 90 0.57 -9.95 -15.68
CA THR A 90 1.02 -8.78 -16.44
C THR A 90 -0.16 -8.12 -17.11
N ALA A 91 -0.17 -6.78 -17.17
CA ALA A 91 -1.22 -6.01 -17.82
C ALA A 91 -1.45 -6.37 -19.29
N ALA A 92 -0.46 -7.00 -19.95
CA ALA A 92 -0.53 -7.44 -21.34
C ALA A 92 -1.12 -8.86 -21.52
N ARG A 93 -1.34 -9.61 -20.43
CA ARG A 93 -1.86 -10.99 -20.49
C ARG A 93 -3.23 -11.06 -19.84
N THR A 94 -4.16 -11.73 -20.51
CA THR A 94 -5.49 -12.07 -19.98
C THR A 94 -5.47 -13.15 -18.90
N THR A 95 -4.30 -13.74 -18.63
CA THR A 95 -4.14 -14.83 -17.67
C THR A 95 -3.36 -14.36 -16.43
N VAL A 96 -3.88 -14.71 -15.26
CA VAL A 96 -3.35 -14.37 -13.93
C VAL A 96 -2.02 -15.10 -13.61
N GLY A 97 -1.45 -15.85 -14.56
CA GLY A 97 -0.23 -16.65 -14.33
C GLY A 97 -0.42 -17.89 -13.44
N VAL A 98 -1.63 -18.08 -12.90
CA VAL A 98 -2.06 -19.24 -12.10
C VAL A 98 -3.33 -19.85 -12.73
N PRO A 99 -3.42 -21.19 -12.87
CA PRO A 99 -4.63 -21.83 -13.33
C PRO A 99 -5.82 -21.48 -12.42
N THR A 100 -6.94 -21.05 -13.02
CA THR A 100 -8.15 -20.58 -12.32
C THR A 100 -8.60 -21.55 -11.22
N LYS A 101 -8.60 -22.86 -11.49
CA LYS A 101 -9.00 -23.89 -10.52
C LYS A 101 -8.10 -23.87 -9.27
N ILE A 102 -6.77 -23.89 -9.46
CA ILE A 102 -5.78 -23.85 -8.38
C ILE A 102 -5.94 -22.57 -7.57
N PHE A 103 -6.18 -21.44 -8.24
CA PHE A 103 -6.32 -20.17 -7.53
C PHE A 103 -7.62 -20.15 -6.71
N LYS A 104 -8.75 -20.63 -7.26
CA LYS A 104 -10.01 -20.76 -6.50
C LYS A 104 -9.85 -21.70 -5.29
N GLU A 105 -9.18 -22.83 -5.44
CA GLU A 105 -8.88 -23.76 -4.33
C GLU A 105 -8.04 -23.10 -3.23
N PHE A 106 -7.01 -22.34 -3.60
CA PHE A 106 -6.21 -21.56 -2.64
C PHE A 106 -7.09 -20.55 -1.88
N LEU A 107 -7.95 -19.81 -2.57
CA LEU A 107 -8.86 -18.84 -1.95
C LEU A 107 -9.80 -19.50 -0.94
N ILE A 108 -10.43 -20.62 -1.32
CA ILE A 108 -11.40 -21.33 -0.48
C ILE A 108 -10.71 -21.98 0.72
N HIS A 109 -9.66 -22.75 0.49
CA HIS A 109 -9.10 -23.62 1.52
C HIS A 109 -8.04 -22.93 2.37
N THR A 110 -7.30 -21.95 1.81
CA THR A 110 -6.21 -21.27 2.53
C THR A 110 -6.67 -19.93 3.09
N LEU A 111 -7.34 -19.10 2.29
CA LEU A 111 -7.84 -17.80 2.76
C LEU A 111 -9.23 -17.89 3.42
N ASN A 112 -9.88 -19.05 3.39
CA ASN A 112 -11.24 -19.29 3.90
C ASN A 112 -12.29 -18.36 3.29
N ILE A 113 -12.19 -18.13 1.98
CA ILE A 113 -13.20 -17.40 1.22
C ILE A 113 -14.40 -18.30 0.99
N ASP A 114 -15.59 -17.75 1.22
CA ASP A 114 -16.84 -18.43 0.91
C ASP A 114 -16.92 -18.72 -0.60
N PRO A 115 -17.09 -20.00 -1.01
CA PRO A 115 -17.24 -20.39 -2.41
C PRO A 115 -18.28 -19.60 -3.18
N ILE A 116 -19.31 -19.05 -2.51
CA ILE A 116 -20.38 -18.24 -3.15
C ILE A 116 -19.80 -17.06 -3.95
N PHE A 117 -18.68 -16.48 -3.51
CA PHE A 117 -18.01 -15.38 -4.20
C PHE A 117 -17.27 -15.80 -5.48
N LEU A 118 -17.11 -17.11 -5.69
CA LEU A 118 -16.31 -17.70 -6.78
C LEU A 118 -17.15 -18.49 -7.79
N GLU A 119 -18.48 -18.51 -7.66
CA GLU A 119 -19.41 -19.25 -8.54
C GLU A 119 -19.56 -18.66 -9.94
N THR A 120 -19.00 -17.46 -10.18
CA THR A 120 -19.06 -16.82 -11.50
C THR A 120 -18.29 -17.61 -12.57
N LYS A 121 -18.76 -17.55 -13.83
CA LYS A 121 -18.11 -18.18 -14.99
C LYS A 121 -16.66 -17.70 -15.19
N GLY A 122 -16.34 -16.48 -14.75
CA GLY A 122 -15.00 -15.89 -14.79
C GLY A 122 -14.24 -15.99 -13.45
N PHE A 123 -13.10 -15.31 -13.39
CA PHE A 123 -12.45 -15.02 -12.11
C PHE A 123 -12.94 -13.64 -11.66
N PRO A 124 -13.46 -13.48 -10.42
CA PRO A 124 -13.96 -12.18 -9.98
C PRO A 124 -12.82 -11.17 -9.91
N THR A 125 -13.08 -9.92 -10.24
CA THR A 125 -12.10 -8.83 -10.11
C THR A 125 -11.93 -8.40 -8.65
N ARG A 126 -12.99 -8.55 -7.85
CA ARG A 126 -13.08 -8.11 -6.45
C ARG A 126 -13.95 -9.06 -5.65
N ILE A 127 -13.54 -9.40 -4.43
CA ILE A 127 -14.37 -10.08 -3.44
C ILE A 127 -14.21 -9.45 -2.05
N PRO A 128 -15.24 -9.45 -1.21
CA PRO A 128 -15.10 -9.10 0.21
C PRO A 128 -14.20 -10.11 0.94
N TRP A 129 -13.37 -9.64 1.87
CA TRP A 129 -12.57 -10.50 2.74
C TRP A 129 -12.14 -9.77 4.02
N GLY A 130 -12.65 -10.24 5.17
CA GLY A 130 -12.58 -9.50 6.42
C GLY A 130 -13.30 -8.16 6.31
N GLU A 131 -12.67 -7.10 6.80
CA GLU A 131 -13.18 -5.72 6.72
C GLU A 131 -12.83 -5.03 5.37
N GLY A 132 -12.05 -5.71 4.52
CA GLY A 132 -11.55 -5.17 3.27
C GLY A 132 -12.02 -5.97 2.05
N ASN A 133 -11.30 -5.78 0.94
CA ASN A 133 -11.59 -6.41 -0.33
C ASN A 133 -10.32 -6.95 -0.96
N LEU A 134 -10.39 -8.17 -1.49
CA LEU A 134 -9.36 -8.75 -2.33
C LEU A 134 -9.62 -8.40 -3.79
N PHE A 135 -8.57 -7.97 -4.47
CA PHE A 135 -8.51 -7.68 -5.90
C PHE A 135 -7.51 -8.63 -6.56
N PHE A 136 -7.74 -8.95 -7.83
CA PHE A 136 -6.97 -9.97 -8.54
C PHE A 136 -6.54 -9.53 -9.94
N GLY A 137 -5.40 -10.05 -10.39
CA GLY A 137 -5.00 -10.03 -11.80
C GLY A 137 -4.44 -8.72 -12.34
N ASP A 138 -3.98 -7.81 -11.48
CA ASP A 138 -3.33 -6.54 -11.87
C ASP A 138 -1.81 -6.75 -12.08
N GLU A 139 -0.92 -6.10 -11.33
CA GLU A 139 0.53 -6.41 -11.33
C GLU A 139 0.91 -7.51 -10.32
N ASP A 140 -0.01 -7.87 -9.42
CA ASP A 140 0.17 -8.88 -8.37
C ASP A 140 -1.03 -9.86 -8.38
N HIS A 141 -0.83 -11.10 -7.96
CA HIS A 141 -1.90 -12.11 -7.89
C HIS A 141 -3.05 -11.68 -6.97
N LEU A 142 -2.69 -11.12 -5.82
CA LEU A 142 -3.60 -10.72 -4.76
C LEU A 142 -3.28 -9.30 -4.31
N ARG A 143 -4.31 -8.47 -4.21
CA ARG A 143 -4.21 -7.19 -3.52
C ARG A 143 -5.36 -7.05 -2.54
N TRP A 144 -5.07 -7.03 -1.25
CA TRP A 144 -6.06 -6.65 -0.25
C TRP A 144 -6.08 -5.13 -0.09
N GLU A 145 -7.27 -4.55 0.07
CA GLU A 145 -7.46 -3.12 0.24
C GLU A 145 -8.62 -2.79 1.19
N VAL A 146 -8.39 -1.78 2.02
CA VAL A 146 -9.40 -1.16 2.87
C VAL A 146 -9.36 0.36 2.71
N LEU A 147 -10.53 0.99 2.84
CA LEU A 147 -10.76 2.43 2.69
C LEU A 147 -11.54 2.94 3.91
N SER A 148 -11.09 4.05 4.49
CA SER A 148 -11.69 4.59 5.71
C SER A 148 -11.65 6.11 5.73
N PRO A 149 -12.71 6.79 6.21
CA PRO A 149 -12.71 8.24 6.35
C PRO A 149 -11.99 8.73 7.61
N THR A 150 -11.76 7.87 8.60
CA THR A 150 -11.08 8.20 9.85
C THR A 150 -9.90 7.26 10.13
N ILE A 151 -9.00 7.69 11.00
CA ILE A 151 -7.82 6.91 11.37
C ILE A 151 -8.20 5.76 12.30
N SER A 152 -9.13 6.00 13.24
CA SER A 152 -9.60 4.93 14.13
C SER A 152 -10.26 3.79 13.35
N GLU A 153 -11.09 4.13 12.37
CA GLU A 153 -11.76 3.18 11.49
C GLU A 153 -10.73 2.36 10.71
N LEU A 154 -9.75 3.04 10.10
CA LEU A 154 -8.68 2.37 9.35
C LEU A 154 -7.98 1.31 10.20
N PHE A 155 -7.51 1.68 11.38
CA PHE A 155 -6.78 0.74 12.24
C PHE A 155 -7.68 -0.35 12.82
N ARG A 156 -8.94 -0.04 13.17
CA ARG A 156 -9.90 -1.06 13.59
C ARG A 156 -10.15 -2.09 12.49
N GLN A 157 -10.36 -1.64 11.25
CA GLN A 157 -10.59 -2.53 10.11
C GLN A 157 -9.38 -3.43 9.83
N ILE A 158 -8.16 -2.89 9.98
CA ILE A 158 -6.92 -3.64 9.86
C ILE A 158 -6.82 -4.70 10.95
N GLU A 159 -7.02 -4.32 12.21
CA GLU A 159 -6.90 -5.20 13.38
C GLU A 159 -7.94 -6.34 13.37
N ASN A 160 -9.13 -6.09 12.81
CA ASN A 160 -10.20 -7.08 12.66
C ASN A 160 -10.11 -7.90 11.37
N SER A 161 -9.13 -7.65 10.49
CA SER A 161 -8.96 -8.39 9.24
C SER A 161 -8.01 -9.58 9.41
N PRO A 162 -8.20 -10.69 8.67
CA PRO A 162 -7.36 -11.90 8.75
C PRO A 162 -6.00 -11.73 8.02
N LEU A 163 -5.31 -10.60 8.28
CA LEU A 163 -4.09 -10.21 7.58
C LEU A 163 -2.90 -11.11 7.90
N GLU A 164 -2.92 -11.83 9.02
CA GLU A 164 -1.92 -12.83 9.37
C GLU A 164 -1.76 -13.90 8.29
N LYS A 165 -2.84 -14.22 7.56
CA LYS A 165 -2.78 -15.15 6.42
C LYS A 165 -2.01 -14.58 5.24
N LEU A 166 -2.00 -13.25 5.09
CA LEU A 166 -1.17 -12.56 4.09
C LEU A 166 0.28 -12.43 4.56
N GLU A 167 0.60 -12.78 5.80
CA GLU A 167 1.96 -12.75 6.34
C GLU A 167 2.66 -14.11 6.29
N ASP A 168 1.96 -15.19 5.90
CA ASP A 168 2.57 -16.51 5.75
C ASP A 168 3.53 -16.58 4.55
N GLN A 169 4.83 -16.67 4.84
CA GLN A 169 5.91 -16.72 3.85
C GLN A 169 5.92 -18.02 3.03
N SER A 170 5.23 -19.07 3.48
CA SER A 170 5.10 -20.32 2.71
C SER A 170 4.08 -20.20 1.57
N LEU A 171 3.10 -19.30 1.71
CA LEU A 171 2.03 -19.10 0.73
C LEU A 171 2.44 -18.14 -0.39
N PHE A 172 3.35 -17.21 -0.10
CA PHE A 172 3.74 -16.13 -1.01
C PHE A 172 5.22 -16.13 -1.32
N ASP A 173 5.55 -15.56 -2.48
CA ASP A 173 6.93 -15.34 -2.87
C ASP A 173 7.61 -14.37 -1.90
N TYR A 174 8.59 -14.87 -1.16
CA TYR A 174 9.33 -14.16 -0.12
C TYR A 174 10.83 -14.40 -0.29
N ASP A 175 11.62 -13.32 -0.18
CA ASP A 175 13.08 -13.35 -0.15
C ASP A 175 13.57 -12.77 1.19
N PRO A 176 14.47 -13.44 1.92
CA PRO A 176 14.93 -12.96 3.23
C PRO A 176 15.54 -11.55 3.22
N GLU A 177 16.15 -11.13 2.12
CA GLU A 177 16.71 -9.78 1.98
C GLU A 177 15.62 -8.77 1.58
N PHE A 178 14.77 -9.15 0.62
CA PHE A 178 13.84 -8.22 -0.03
C PHE A 178 12.41 -8.21 0.54
N GLY A 179 12.03 -9.17 1.38
CA GLY A 179 10.68 -9.34 1.89
C GLY A 179 9.74 -10.03 0.89
N TYR A 180 8.45 -9.70 0.94
CA TYR A 180 7.47 -10.18 -0.07
C TYR A 180 7.82 -9.60 -1.43
N VAL A 181 7.95 -10.48 -2.40
CA VAL A 181 8.43 -10.16 -3.75
C VAL A 181 7.25 -9.82 -4.65
N THR A 182 7.35 -8.68 -5.33
CA THR A 182 6.36 -8.21 -6.30
C THR A 182 7.00 -8.07 -7.68
N SER A 183 6.18 -7.99 -8.73
CA SER A 183 6.67 -7.75 -10.09
C SER A 183 7.48 -6.45 -10.17
N CYS A 184 6.94 -5.36 -9.61
CA CYS A 184 7.62 -4.09 -9.50
C CYS A 184 8.42 -4.01 -8.19
N PRO A 185 9.76 -3.85 -8.21
CA PRO A 185 10.59 -3.82 -6.99
C PRO A 185 10.21 -2.72 -6.01
N THR A 186 9.63 -1.61 -6.48
CA THR A 186 9.19 -0.53 -5.60
C THR A 186 8.03 -0.93 -4.68
N ASN A 187 7.31 -2.02 -4.96
CA ASN A 187 6.24 -2.56 -4.12
C ASN A 187 6.72 -3.72 -3.22
N ALA A 188 7.96 -4.17 -3.35
CA ALA A 188 8.50 -5.28 -2.57
C ALA A 188 8.99 -4.83 -1.20
N GLY A 189 9.00 -5.75 -0.23
CA GLY A 189 9.25 -5.46 1.18
C GLY A 189 8.11 -5.98 2.03
N SER A 190 7.39 -5.09 2.73
CA SER A 190 6.16 -5.51 3.42
C SER A 190 5.01 -5.76 2.44
N GLY A 191 5.12 -5.25 1.21
CA GLY A 191 4.04 -5.23 0.22
C GLY A 191 2.89 -4.30 0.61
N MET A 192 3.00 -3.60 1.75
CA MET A 192 1.98 -2.68 2.21
C MET A 192 2.21 -1.28 1.65
N LYS A 193 1.10 -0.61 1.34
CA LYS A 193 1.07 0.79 0.94
C LYS A 193 -0.07 1.49 1.66
N VAL A 194 0.26 2.47 2.49
CA VAL A 194 -0.74 3.37 3.07
C VAL A 194 -0.81 4.63 2.21
N SER A 195 -2.02 5.13 1.98
CA SER A 195 -2.26 6.33 1.20
C SER A 195 -3.39 7.14 1.80
N PHE A 196 -3.37 8.43 1.54
CA PHE A 196 -4.46 9.34 1.89
C PHE A 196 -4.74 10.26 0.72
N LYS A 197 -6.03 10.41 0.44
CA LYS A 197 -6.58 11.13 -0.70
C LYS A 197 -7.15 12.45 -0.22
N LEU A 198 -6.75 13.54 -0.86
CA LEU A 198 -7.20 14.91 -0.59
C LEU A 198 -7.82 15.50 -1.86
N SER A 199 -8.94 16.22 -1.73
CA SER A 199 -9.47 16.98 -2.86
C SER A 199 -8.58 18.17 -3.18
N MET A 200 -8.23 18.35 -4.46
CA MET A 200 -7.46 19.50 -4.93
C MET A 200 -8.19 20.84 -4.70
N LYS A 201 -9.53 20.81 -4.54
CA LYS A 201 -10.33 21.99 -4.19
C LYS A 201 -10.03 22.49 -2.78
N LEU A 202 -9.84 21.56 -1.84
CA LEU A 202 -9.49 21.84 -0.44
C LEU A 202 -8.00 22.13 -0.27
N TRP A 203 -7.16 21.56 -1.14
CA TRP A 203 -5.74 21.85 -1.20
C TRP A 203 -5.40 23.17 -1.94
N ARG A 204 -6.16 24.25 -1.70
CA ARG A 204 -5.88 25.59 -2.28
C ARG A 204 -5.03 26.44 -1.35
N ASN A 205 -3.78 26.03 -1.12
CA ASN A 205 -2.77 26.93 -0.53
C ASN A 205 -1.73 27.31 -1.60
N ARG A 206 -2.11 28.17 -2.56
CA ARG A 206 -1.23 28.62 -3.68
C ARG A 206 -0.35 29.83 -3.35
N LYS A 207 -0.38 30.37 -2.13
CA LYS A 207 0.35 31.61 -1.77
C LYS A 207 1.23 31.53 -0.52
N ASN A 208 1.39 30.37 0.11
CA ASN A 208 2.36 30.21 1.19
C ASN A 208 3.61 29.48 0.66
N THR A 209 4.69 30.22 0.45
CA THR A 209 5.99 29.71 -0.06
C THR A 209 6.69 28.76 0.91
N SER A 210 6.12 28.48 2.09
CA SER A 210 6.66 27.56 3.09
C SER A 210 6.14 26.11 2.97
N PHE A 211 5.31 25.80 1.97
CA PHE A 211 4.78 24.46 1.74
C PHE A 211 5.90 23.46 1.45
N LYS A 212 6.09 22.48 2.34
CA LYS A 212 7.10 21.42 2.21
C LYS A 212 6.42 20.06 2.42
N ILE A 213 5.94 19.45 1.34
CA ILE A 213 5.71 18.00 1.33
C ILE A 213 7.08 17.37 1.60
N PRO A 214 7.24 16.51 2.61
CA PRO A 214 8.51 15.87 2.84
C PRO A 214 8.93 15.07 1.59
N ASP A 215 10.19 15.15 1.18
CA ASP A 215 10.65 14.57 -0.10
C ASP A 215 10.46 13.03 -0.19
N PHE A 216 10.32 12.36 0.95
CA PHE A 216 10.03 10.93 1.02
C PHE A 216 8.55 10.59 0.70
N LEU A 217 7.65 11.56 0.76
CA LEU A 217 6.22 11.37 0.57
C LEU A 217 5.89 11.57 -0.91
N GLU A 218 5.65 10.47 -1.60
CA GLU A 218 5.27 10.49 -3.00
C GLU A 218 3.79 10.85 -3.17
N PHE A 219 3.43 11.46 -4.30
CA PHE A 219 2.04 11.73 -4.64
C PHE A 219 1.77 11.60 -6.14
N TYR A 220 0.49 11.37 -6.48
CA TYR A 220 0.01 11.41 -7.86
C TYR A 220 -1.40 12.01 -7.94
N PRO A 221 -1.77 12.66 -9.06
CA PRO A 221 -3.14 13.12 -9.29
C PRO A 221 -4.07 11.95 -9.67
N GLU A 222 -5.28 11.95 -9.14
CA GLU A 222 -6.33 10.94 -9.42
C GLU A 222 -7.61 11.62 -9.92
N ASN A 223 -8.40 10.92 -10.74
CA ASN A 223 -9.64 11.40 -11.37
C ASN A 223 -9.48 12.75 -12.09
N SER A 224 -8.71 12.78 -13.17
CA SER A 224 -8.47 14.00 -13.95
C SER A 224 -7.94 15.16 -13.11
N SER A 225 -7.11 14.86 -12.10
CA SER A 225 -6.53 15.82 -11.15
C SER A 225 -7.55 16.50 -10.24
N GLU A 226 -8.69 15.86 -9.96
CA GLU A 226 -9.62 16.30 -8.92
C GLU A 226 -9.07 16.03 -7.51
N PHE A 227 -8.25 14.99 -7.37
CA PHE A 227 -7.67 14.59 -6.10
C PHE A 227 -6.16 14.44 -6.18
N ALA A 228 -5.48 14.71 -5.07
CA ALA A 228 -4.10 14.30 -4.83
C ALA A 228 -4.10 13.09 -3.92
N VAL A 229 -3.38 12.05 -4.32
CA VAL A 229 -3.16 10.86 -3.49
C VAL A 229 -1.70 10.83 -3.08
N PHE A 230 -1.48 11.01 -1.79
CA PHE A 230 -0.18 10.83 -1.16
C PHE A 230 -0.05 9.41 -0.66
N TYR A 231 1.15 8.84 -0.70
CA TYR A 231 1.34 7.46 -0.29
C TYR A 231 2.73 7.15 0.23
N LEU A 232 2.80 6.14 1.10
CA LEU A 232 4.02 5.53 1.60
C LEU A 232 3.99 4.05 1.25
N LYS A 233 5.02 3.57 0.55
CA LYS A 233 5.25 2.15 0.30
C LYS A 233 6.09 1.56 1.44
N ASN A 234 6.02 0.25 1.61
CA ASN A 234 6.70 -0.47 2.70
C ASN A 234 6.32 0.00 4.10
N PHE A 235 5.10 0.51 4.25
CA PHE A 235 4.55 0.79 5.57
C PHE A 235 4.52 -0.50 6.41
N THR A 236 4.80 -0.37 7.70
CA THR A 236 4.61 -1.45 8.67
C THR A 236 3.92 -0.91 9.91
N PHE A 237 3.21 -1.75 10.66
CA PHE A 237 2.51 -1.31 11.87
C PHE A 237 3.45 -0.75 12.94
N SER A 238 4.72 -1.16 12.96
CA SER A 238 5.74 -0.55 13.81
C SER A 238 5.96 0.95 13.55
N GLN A 239 5.59 1.44 12.37
CA GLN A 239 5.71 2.84 11.95
C GLN A 239 4.41 3.63 12.16
N LYS A 240 3.38 3.04 12.79
CA LYS A 240 2.08 3.67 13.05
C LYS A 240 2.24 5.05 13.69
N ASN A 241 3.07 5.18 14.72
CA ASN A 241 3.32 6.47 15.37
C ASN A 241 3.89 7.55 14.44
N PHE A 242 4.83 7.21 13.56
CA PHE A 242 5.36 8.16 12.57
C PHE A 242 4.31 8.54 11.53
N PHE A 243 3.45 7.60 11.16
CA PHE A 243 2.35 7.86 10.24
C PHE A 243 1.33 8.82 10.85
N LEU A 244 0.94 8.63 12.11
CA LEU A 244 0.04 9.54 12.82
C LEU A 244 0.61 10.97 12.88
N ASN A 245 1.91 11.10 13.19
CA ASN A 245 2.59 12.40 13.19
C ASN A 245 2.56 13.06 11.80
N LEU A 246 2.78 12.28 10.74
CA LEU A 246 2.74 12.78 9.36
C LEU A 246 1.34 13.25 8.98
N VAL A 247 0.30 12.47 9.30
CA VAL A 247 -1.09 12.83 9.03
C VAL A 247 -1.44 14.13 9.76
N TYR A 248 -1.03 14.27 11.03
CA TYR A 248 -1.25 15.51 11.79
C TYR A 248 -0.55 16.71 11.15
N TYR A 249 0.73 16.55 10.78
CA TYR A 249 1.47 17.59 10.06
C TYR A 249 0.75 18.03 8.79
N LEU A 250 0.27 17.08 7.98
CA LEU A 250 -0.43 17.39 6.73
C LEU A 250 -1.82 18.00 6.97
N ALA A 251 -2.52 17.58 8.03
CA ALA A 251 -3.77 18.17 8.45
C ALA A 251 -3.61 19.67 8.78
N LEU A 252 -2.52 20.05 9.46
CA LEU A 252 -2.21 21.46 9.75
C LEU A 252 -1.97 22.31 8.49
N GLN A 253 -1.69 21.69 7.34
CA GLN A 253 -1.43 22.41 6.08
C GLN A 253 -2.67 22.60 5.21
N VAL A 254 -3.75 21.87 5.48
CA VAL A 254 -5.02 22.03 4.79
C VAL A 254 -5.80 23.10 5.53
N GLU A 255 -6.03 24.26 4.89
CA GLU A 255 -7.03 25.19 5.39
C GLU A 255 -8.38 24.48 5.34
N LEU A 256 -9.00 24.29 6.51
CA LEU A 256 -10.43 24.06 6.56
C LEU A 256 -11.05 25.36 6.04
N ALA A 257 -11.44 25.38 4.77
CA ALA A 257 -12.26 26.44 4.22
C ALA A 257 -13.55 26.46 5.03
N PHE A 258 -13.62 27.31 6.05
CA PHE A 258 -14.86 27.67 6.72
C PHE A 258 -15.69 28.56 5.79
#